data_AF-A0A1Q7LTA1-F1
#
_entry.id   AF-A0A1Q7LTA1-F1
#
_cell.length_a   1.000
_cell.length_b   1.000
_cell.length_c   1.000
_cell.angle_alpha   90.00
_cell.angle_beta   90.00
_cell.angle_gamma   90.00
#
_symmetry.space_group_name_H-M   'P 1'
#
loop_
_entity.id
_entity.type
_entity.pdbx_description
1 polymer ?
#
loop_
_entity_poly.entity_id
_entity_poly.type
_entity_poly.pdbx_seq_one_letter_code
_entity_poly.pdbx_strand_id
1 'polypeptide(L)'
;MRSAPSILVAALALVACSDGLAPVTVGAPYLLRTVNGQPLPWSTPPSDSSYTPATITEGWVTLLDQTCAQRHERIGRWVIAPNGVDSLWIGSVWTEAATYERGSNTIILTYATSAFEWFIPPQPAETLYVTHSGGLMLRLTGLVPPLDSVIKVYCTTSTC
;
A
#
# COMPACT_ATOMS: atom_id res chain seq x y z
N MET A 1 24.11 60.53 33.23
CA MET A 1 23.99 59.06 33.28
C MET A 1 22.57 58.72 32.86
N ARG A 2 22.36 58.19 31.65
CA ARG A 2 21.04 57.82 31.11
C ARG A 2 21.01 56.30 30.98
N SER A 3 20.17 55.65 31.78
CA SER A 3 19.89 54.22 31.70
C SER A 3 18.82 53.99 30.64
N ALA A 4 19.14 53.20 29.61
CA ALA A 4 18.15 52.67 28.67
C ALA A 4 17.72 51.27 29.18
N PRO A 5 16.42 50.96 29.25
CA PRO A 5 15.97 49.62 29.56
C PRO A 5 16.00 48.74 28.31
N SER A 6 16.75 47.64 28.39
CA SER A 6 16.74 46.56 27.39
C SER A 6 15.40 45.84 27.46
N ILE A 7 14.57 45.96 26.41
CA ILE A 7 13.37 45.16 26.24
C ILE A 7 13.79 43.78 25.73
N LEU A 8 13.78 42.79 26.62
CA LEU A 8 13.90 41.37 26.26
C LEU A 8 12.58 40.93 25.61
N VAL A 9 12.57 40.78 24.28
CA VAL A 9 11.48 40.11 23.57
C VAL A 9 11.69 38.61 23.72
N ALA A 10 10.87 37.98 24.56
CA ALA A 10 10.81 36.53 24.68
C ALA A 10 10.18 35.96 23.41
N ALA A 11 11.02 35.42 22.51
CA ALA A 11 10.55 34.60 21.40
C ALA A 11 10.02 33.28 21.96
N LEU A 12 8.70 33.19 22.18
CA LEU A 12 8.02 31.90 22.28
C LEU A 12 8.14 31.23 20.92
N ALA A 13 9.11 30.32 20.79
CA ALA A 13 9.13 29.33 19.74
C ALA A 13 7.87 28.47 19.92
N LEU A 14 6.85 28.76 19.10
CA LEU A 14 5.76 27.84 18.82
C LEU A 14 6.41 26.55 18.29
N VAL A 15 6.58 25.58 19.17
CA VAL A 15 6.67 24.18 18.77
C VAL A 15 5.29 23.87 18.21
N ALA A 16 5.07 24.21 16.95
CA ALA A 16 4.04 23.55 16.18
C ALA A 16 4.44 22.07 16.26
N CYS A 17 3.68 21.28 17.01
CA CYS A 17 3.58 19.85 16.80
C CYS A 17 3.08 19.70 15.36
N SER A 18 4.00 19.82 14.40
CA SER A 18 3.79 19.25 13.09
C SER A 18 3.70 17.76 13.40
N ASP A 19 2.48 17.22 13.39
CA ASP A 19 2.24 15.81 13.15
C ASP A 19 2.75 15.51 11.73
N GLY A 20 4.07 15.65 11.56
CA GLY A 20 4.77 15.50 10.31
C GLY A 20 4.78 14.02 10.03
N LEU A 21 4.21 13.65 8.89
CA LEU A 21 4.32 12.29 8.40
C LEU A 21 5.81 11.94 8.27
N ALA A 22 6.18 10.76 8.76
CA ALA A 22 7.55 10.31 8.61
C ALA A 22 7.93 10.23 7.11
N PRO A 23 9.19 10.54 6.77
CA PRO A 23 9.61 10.55 5.38
C PRO A 23 9.51 9.16 4.75
N VAL A 24 9.04 9.11 3.50
CA VAL A 24 9.08 7.89 2.68
C VAL A 24 10.50 7.64 2.19
N THR A 25 10.96 6.39 2.28
CA THR A 25 12.30 5.92 1.95
C THR A 25 12.36 5.46 0.49
N VAL A 26 13.35 5.97 -0.24
CA VAL A 26 13.65 5.52 -1.62
C VAL A 26 14.64 4.35 -1.55
N GLY A 27 14.47 3.35 -2.43
CA GLY A 27 15.34 2.19 -2.58
C GLY A 27 15.03 1.00 -1.66
N ALA A 28 14.32 1.21 -0.55
CA ALA A 28 13.88 0.12 0.33
C ALA A 28 12.46 -0.36 -0.04
N PRO A 29 12.21 -1.69 -0.08
CA PRO A 29 10.87 -2.20 -0.33
C PRO A 29 9.97 -2.02 0.91
N TYR A 30 8.78 -1.50 0.67
CA TYR A 30 7.65 -1.52 1.58
C TYR A 30 6.93 -2.85 1.41
N LEU A 31 7.15 -3.78 2.34
CA LEU A 31 6.54 -5.11 2.31
C LEU A 31 5.09 -5.05 2.80
N LEU A 32 4.19 -5.71 2.09
CA LEU A 32 2.80 -5.90 2.49
C LEU A 32 2.76 -6.70 3.80
N ARG A 33 2.16 -6.12 4.83
CA ARG A 33 2.07 -6.74 6.16
C ARG A 33 0.67 -7.24 6.45
N THR A 34 -0.32 -6.40 6.18
CA THR A 34 -1.71 -6.73 6.47
C THR A 34 -2.63 -6.36 5.32
N VAL A 35 -3.69 -7.16 5.17
CA VAL A 35 -4.84 -6.86 4.33
C VAL A 35 -6.08 -6.86 5.21
N ASN A 36 -6.84 -5.77 5.21
CA ASN A 36 -7.98 -5.54 6.10
C ASN A 36 -7.64 -5.81 7.58
N GLY A 37 -6.44 -5.43 8.02
CA GLY A 37 -5.95 -5.61 9.39
C GLY A 37 -5.51 -7.03 9.76
N GLN A 38 -5.59 -7.99 8.83
CA GLN A 38 -5.15 -9.38 9.03
C GLN A 38 -3.77 -9.60 8.38
N PRO A 39 -2.87 -10.40 8.99
CA PRO A 39 -1.58 -10.71 8.40
C PRO A 39 -1.71 -11.56 7.12
N LEU A 40 -0.65 -11.60 6.32
CA LEU A 40 -0.55 -12.54 5.20
C LEU A 40 -0.29 -13.99 5.69
N PRO A 41 -0.76 -15.03 4.96
CA PRO A 41 -1.61 -14.94 3.77
C PRO A 41 -3.03 -14.49 4.14
N TRP A 42 -3.64 -13.67 3.28
CA TRP A 42 -5.01 -13.20 3.47
C TRP A 42 -5.90 -13.66 2.32
N SER A 43 -7.03 -14.27 2.67
CA SER A 43 -8.04 -14.74 1.70
C SER A 43 -9.24 -13.79 1.67
N THR A 44 -9.77 -13.54 0.47
CA THR A 44 -11.05 -12.87 0.32
C THR A 44 -12.13 -13.67 1.06
N PRO A 45 -13.06 -13.03 1.80
CA PRO A 45 -14.17 -13.75 2.37
C PRO A 45 -14.99 -14.44 1.27
N PRO A 46 -15.46 -15.67 1.49
CA PRO A 46 -16.28 -16.37 0.49
C PRO A 46 -17.61 -15.64 0.28
N SER A 47 -18.02 -15.47 -0.98
CA SER A 47 -19.35 -14.95 -1.33
C SER A 47 -20.45 -15.99 -1.11
N ASP A 48 -20.13 -17.27 -1.24
CA ASP A 48 -20.98 -18.43 -1.05
C ASP A 48 -20.13 -19.70 -0.80
N SER A 49 -20.79 -20.85 -0.56
CA SER A 49 -20.12 -22.13 -0.28
C SER A 49 -19.40 -22.77 -1.47
N SER A 50 -19.60 -22.26 -2.69
CA SER A 50 -19.00 -22.78 -3.93
C SER A 50 -17.80 -21.96 -4.41
N TYR A 51 -17.61 -20.77 -3.84
CA TYR A 51 -16.54 -19.86 -4.20
C TYR A 51 -15.22 -20.22 -3.52
N THR A 52 -14.18 -20.53 -4.29
CA THR A 52 -12.82 -20.63 -3.76
C THR A 52 -12.15 -19.26 -3.67
N PRO A 53 -11.79 -18.81 -2.45
CA PRO A 53 -11.34 -17.45 -2.24
C PRO A 53 -9.96 -17.17 -2.83
N ALA A 54 -9.81 -15.98 -3.39
CA ALA A 54 -8.51 -15.46 -3.79
C ALA A 54 -7.69 -15.16 -2.53
N THR A 55 -6.42 -15.54 -2.53
CA THR A 55 -5.52 -15.47 -1.40
C THR A 55 -4.26 -14.73 -1.81
N ILE A 56 -3.99 -13.61 -1.15
CA ILE A 56 -2.79 -12.82 -1.30
C ILE A 56 -1.75 -13.39 -0.34
N THR A 57 -0.57 -13.72 -0.86
CA THR A 57 0.50 -14.37 -0.08
C THR A 57 1.73 -13.49 0.07
N GLU A 58 1.91 -12.52 -0.83
CA GLU A 58 3.07 -11.65 -0.88
C GLU A 58 2.69 -10.34 -1.59
N GLY A 59 3.34 -9.24 -1.22
CA GLY A 59 3.26 -8.00 -1.96
C GLY A 59 4.28 -6.98 -1.47
N TRP A 60 4.67 -6.05 -2.33
CA TRP A 60 5.52 -4.93 -1.95
C TRP A 60 5.39 -3.74 -2.89
N VAL A 61 5.82 -2.58 -2.40
CA VAL A 61 5.99 -1.35 -3.18
C VAL A 61 7.41 -0.84 -2.95
N THR A 62 8.13 -0.51 -4.02
CA THR A 62 9.47 0.09 -3.93
C THR A 62 9.47 1.40 -4.69
N LEU A 63 9.83 2.50 -4.02
CA LEU A 63 10.16 3.74 -4.72
C LEU A 63 11.59 3.60 -5.24
N LEU A 64 11.76 3.49 -6.55
CA LEU A 64 13.05 3.22 -7.18
C LEU A 64 13.93 4.48 -7.23
N ASP A 65 13.30 5.61 -7.57
CA ASP A 65 13.92 6.93 -7.60
C ASP A 65 12.89 8.02 -7.22
N GLN A 66 13.09 9.26 -7.67
CA GLN A 66 12.19 10.39 -7.38
C GLN A 66 10.86 10.38 -8.15
N THR A 67 10.77 9.59 -9.21
CA THR A 67 9.64 9.58 -10.15
C THR A 67 9.19 8.17 -10.53
N CYS A 68 10.00 7.15 -10.29
CA CYS A 68 9.72 5.77 -10.64
C CYS A 68 9.50 4.92 -9.38
N ALA A 69 8.50 4.07 -9.44
CA ALA A 69 8.20 3.08 -8.44
C ALA A 69 7.95 1.73 -9.10
N GLN A 70 7.89 0.69 -8.29
CA GLN A 70 7.54 -0.65 -8.71
C GLN A 70 6.63 -1.27 -7.67
N ARG A 71 5.59 -1.96 -8.12
CA ARG A 71 4.67 -2.70 -7.25
C ARG A 71 4.67 -4.17 -7.65
N HIS A 72 4.59 -5.03 -6.65
CA HIS A 72 4.53 -6.47 -6.81
C HIS A 72 3.42 -7.05 -5.96
N GLU A 73 2.80 -8.12 -6.45
CA GLU A 73 1.88 -8.93 -5.68
C GLU A 73 1.85 -10.37 -6.17
N ARG A 74 1.69 -11.29 -5.21
CA ARG A 74 1.37 -12.69 -5.45
C ARG A 74 -0.02 -12.98 -4.93
N ILE A 75 -0.90 -13.39 -5.84
CA ILE A 75 -2.28 -13.75 -5.56
C ILE A 75 -2.62 -15.09 -6.20
N GLY A 76 -3.44 -15.91 -5.58
CA GLY A 76 -3.91 -17.14 -6.20
C GLY A 76 -5.11 -17.71 -5.49
N ARG A 77 -5.56 -18.88 -5.91
CA ARG A 77 -6.67 -19.59 -5.28
C ARG A 77 -6.47 -21.09 -5.43
N TRP A 78 -7.04 -21.84 -4.51
CA TRP A 78 -7.22 -23.27 -4.69
C TRP A 78 -8.38 -23.50 -5.66
N VAL A 79 -8.22 -24.42 -6.60
CA VAL A 79 -9.29 -24.89 -7.48
C VAL A 79 -9.36 -26.41 -7.39
N ILE A 80 -10.56 -26.96 -7.54
CA ILE A 80 -10.72 -28.41 -7.65
C ILE A 80 -10.14 -28.83 -9.00
N ALA A 81 -9.23 -29.79 -8.99
CA ALA A 81 -8.64 -30.36 -10.18
C ALA A 81 -9.71 -31.06 -11.03
N PRO A 82 -9.49 -31.23 -12.35
CA PRO A 82 -10.45 -31.91 -13.22
C PRO A 82 -10.83 -33.34 -12.78
N ASN A 83 -10.01 -33.98 -11.94
CA ASN A 83 -10.29 -35.29 -11.36
C ASN A 83 -11.34 -35.26 -10.22
N GLY A 84 -11.79 -34.08 -9.80
CA GLY A 84 -12.85 -33.90 -8.80
C GLY A 84 -12.45 -34.21 -7.35
N VAL A 85 -11.19 -34.58 -7.09
CA VAL A 85 -10.71 -35.02 -5.76
C VAL A 85 -9.56 -34.15 -5.26
N ASP A 86 -8.66 -33.75 -6.14
CA ASP A 86 -7.49 -32.97 -5.74
C ASP A 86 -7.78 -31.47 -5.77
N SER A 87 -7.05 -30.71 -4.96
CA SER A 87 -7.03 -29.24 -5.04
C SER A 87 -5.68 -28.79 -5.60
N LEU A 88 -5.73 -27.89 -6.59
CA LEU A 88 -4.56 -27.28 -7.22
C LEU A 88 -4.51 -25.80 -6.87
N TRP A 89 -3.33 -25.31 -6.50
CA TRP A 89 -3.11 -23.87 -6.37
C TRP A 89 -2.83 -23.27 -7.74
N ILE A 90 -3.69 -22.34 -8.17
CA ILE A 90 -3.46 -21.52 -9.36
C ILE A 90 -3.22 -20.10 -8.88
N GLY A 91 -2.03 -19.58 -9.17
CA GLY A 91 -1.63 -18.24 -8.77
C GLY A 91 -1.08 -17.42 -9.93
N SER A 92 -1.13 -16.12 -9.73
CA SER A 92 -0.45 -15.11 -10.53
C SER A 92 0.57 -14.38 -9.65
N VAL A 93 1.72 -14.10 -10.22
CA VAL A 93 2.74 -13.22 -9.65
C VAL A 93 2.96 -12.13 -10.67
N TRP A 94 2.80 -10.88 -10.27
CA TRP A 94 3.05 -9.76 -11.16
C TRP A 94 3.95 -8.73 -10.49
N THR A 95 4.71 -8.02 -11.32
CA THR A 95 5.54 -6.90 -10.91
C THR A 95 5.43 -5.85 -11.99
N GLU A 96 4.95 -4.67 -11.64
CA GLU A 96 4.68 -3.60 -12.59
C GLU A 96 5.43 -2.33 -12.19
N ALA A 97 6.10 -1.70 -13.15
CA ALA A 97 6.70 -0.39 -12.98
C ALA A 97 5.64 0.70 -13.10
N ALA A 98 5.74 1.72 -12.25
CA ALA A 98 4.86 2.87 -12.26
C ALA A 98 5.70 4.15 -12.28
N THR A 99 5.22 5.19 -12.95
CA THR A 99 5.60 6.55 -12.56
C THR A 99 4.86 6.91 -11.29
N TYR A 100 5.41 7.80 -10.47
CA TYR A 100 4.70 8.29 -9.30
C TYR A 100 4.84 9.78 -9.09
N GLU A 101 3.77 10.35 -8.53
CA GLU A 101 3.73 11.73 -8.04
C GLU A 101 3.53 11.72 -6.53
N ARG A 102 4.24 12.61 -5.83
CA ARG A 102 4.18 12.72 -4.37
C ARG A 102 3.42 13.96 -3.95
N GLY A 103 2.32 13.75 -3.23
CA GLY A 103 1.60 14.79 -2.49
C GLY A 103 2.13 14.94 -1.06
N SER A 104 1.42 15.74 -0.24
CA SER A 104 1.78 15.95 1.17
C SER A 104 1.63 14.69 2.02
N ASN A 105 0.61 13.89 1.76
CA ASN A 105 0.31 12.63 2.47
C ASN A 105 -0.05 11.47 1.53
N THR A 106 0.16 11.65 0.23
CA THR A 106 -0.19 10.67 -0.79
C THR A 106 0.97 10.42 -1.75
N ILE A 107 0.99 9.23 -2.32
CA ILE A 107 1.79 8.88 -3.48
C ILE A 107 0.82 8.28 -4.50
N ILE A 108 0.77 8.85 -5.70
CA ILE A 108 -0.06 8.35 -6.79
C ILE A 108 0.84 7.55 -7.71
N LEU A 109 0.62 6.25 -7.81
CA LEU A 109 1.28 5.37 -8.79
C LEU A 109 0.46 5.38 -10.07
N THR A 110 1.11 5.61 -11.21
CA THR A 110 0.49 5.56 -12.55
C THR A 110 1.21 4.52 -13.41
N TYR A 111 0.47 3.58 -13.97
CA TYR A 111 1.01 2.46 -14.74
C TYR A 111 0.93 2.72 -16.25
N ALA A 112 1.93 2.26 -17.00
CA ALA A 112 2.10 2.63 -18.41
C ALA A 112 1.05 2.01 -19.36
N THR A 113 0.58 0.76 -19.16
CA THR A 113 -0.29 0.11 -20.16
C THR A 113 -1.22 -1.00 -19.66
N SER A 114 -2.52 -0.77 -19.89
CA SER A 114 -3.62 -1.57 -20.48
C SER A 114 -3.80 -3.09 -20.33
N ALA A 115 -2.89 -3.89 -19.75
CA ALA A 115 -3.15 -5.33 -19.59
C ALA A 115 -3.96 -5.60 -18.31
N PHE A 116 -5.22 -5.18 -18.27
CA PHE A 116 -6.13 -5.51 -17.16
C PHE A 116 -6.59 -6.97 -17.27
N GLU A 117 -5.68 -7.90 -17.03
CA GLU A 117 -6.08 -9.27 -16.69
C GLU A 117 -6.57 -9.29 -15.24
N TRP A 118 -7.43 -10.25 -14.91
CA TRP A 118 -8.14 -10.39 -13.62
C TRP A 118 -7.24 -10.48 -12.37
N PHE A 119 -5.92 -10.42 -12.55
CA PHE A 119 -4.89 -10.51 -11.51
C PHE A 119 -3.86 -9.35 -11.54
N ILE A 120 -3.96 -8.38 -12.46
CA ILE A 120 -3.07 -7.20 -12.58
C ILE A 120 -3.70 -6.02 -11.80
N PRO A 121 -2.95 -5.00 -11.33
CA PRO A 121 -3.49 -3.85 -10.61
C PRO A 121 -4.83 -3.39 -11.21
N PRO A 122 -5.89 -3.31 -10.39
CA PRO A 122 -7.26 -3.17 -10.89
C PRO A 122 -7.53 -1.81 -11.54
N GLN A 123 -6.60 -0.85 -11.40
CA GLN A 123 -6.78 0.53 -11.83
C GLN A 123 -5.51 1.05 -12.52
N PRO A 124 -5.64 1.93 -13.54
CA PRO A 124 -4.49 2.52 -14.24
C PRO A 124 -3.65 3.44 -13.33
N ALA A 125 -4.24 3.88 -12.22
CA ALA A 125 -3.55 4.59 -11.17
C ALA A 125 -4.03 4.13 -9.79
N GLU A 126 -3.12 4.14 -8.82
CA GLU A 126 -3.40 3.76 -7.44
C GLU A 126 -2.89 4.83 -6.49
N THR A 127 -3.68 5.17 -5.46
CA THR A 127 -3.26 6.13 -4.44
C THR A 127 -2.82 5.40 -3.17
N LEU A 128 -1.57 5.61 -2.78
CA LEU A 128 -1.00 5.22 -1.51
C LEU A 128 -1.08 6.40 -0.53
N TYR A 129 -1.57 6.16 0.67
CA TYR A 129 -1.56 7.12 1.76
C TYR A 129 -0.35 6.85 2.66
N VAL A 130 0.41 7.90 2.94
CA VAL A 130 1.55 7.83 3.85
C VAL A 130 1.03 7.86 5.28
N THR A 131 1.36 6.84 6.05
CA THR A 131 0.99 6.73 7.47
C THR A 131 1.93 7.57 8.34
N HIS A 132 1.53 7.86 9.59
CA HIS A 132 2.37 8.61 10.52
C HIS A 132 3.73 7.96 10.79
N SER A 133 3.80 6.63 10.81
CA SER A 133 5.05 5.87 10.99
C SER A 133 5.90 5.80 9.73
N GLY A 134 5.41 6.33 8.59
CA GLY A 134 6.13 6.32 7.32
C GLY A 134 5.90 5.06 6.49
N GLY A 135 5.00 4.17 6.91
CA GLY A 135 4.44 3.09 6.09
C GLY A 135 3.45 3.61 5.03
N LEU A 136 3.00 2.73 4.15
CA LEU A 136 2.10 3.05 3.04
C LEU A 136 0.79 2.27 3.16
N MET A 137 -0.33 2.93 2.91
CA MET A 137 -1.65 2.30 2.88
C MET A 137 -2.28 2.44 1.50
N LEU A 138 -2.68 1.33 0.89
CA LEU A 138 -3.47 1.31 -0.35
C LEU A 138 -4.91 0.94 -0.01
N ARG A 139 -5.87 1.72 -0.51
CA ARG A 139 -7.29 1.35 -0.46
C ARG A 139 -7.80 1.09 -1.87
N LEU A 140 -8.16 -0.17 -2.14
CA LEU A 140 -8.82 -0.59 -3.36
C LEU A 140 -10.34 -0.56 -3.15
N THR A 141 -11.07 0.04 -4.07
CA THR A 141 -12.54 0.17 -4.04
C THR A 141 -13.15 -0.28 -5.37
N GLY A 142 -14.47 -0.45 -5.41
CA GLY A 142 -15.17 -0.91 -6.62
C GLY A 142 -15.06 -2.42 -6.84
N LEU A 143 -14.86 -3.16 -5.74
CA LEU A 143 -14.87 -4.61 -5.73
C LEU A 143 -16.31 -5.13 -5.72
N VAL A 144 -16.49 -6.39 -6.14
CA VAL A 144 -17.79 -7.07 -6.08
C VAL A 144 -18.02 -7.67 -4.69
N PRO A 145 -19.28 -7.82 -4.25
CA PRO A 145 -19.62 -8.44 -2.97
C PRO A 145 -18.90 -9.78 -2.72
N PRO A 146 -18.52 -10.07 -1.46
CA PRO A 146 -18.91 -9.40 -0.22
C PRO A 146 -18.01 -8.22 0.18
N LEU A 147 -17.05 -7.81 -0.66
CA LEU A 147 -16.12 -6.74 -0.34
C LEU A 147 -16.43 -5.50 -1.16
N ASP A 148 -16.70 -4.38 -0.48
CA ASP A 148 -16.78 -3.06 -1.14
C ASP A 148 -15.38 -2.42 -1.28
N SER A 149 -14.45 -2.79 -0.39
CA SER A 149 -13.07 -2.32 -0.42
C SER A 149 -12.08 -3.29 0.23
N VAL A 150 -10.82 -3.17 -0.16
CA VAL A 150 -9.67 -3.86 0.42
C VAL A 150 -8.62 -2.82 0.81
N ILE A 151 -8.16 -2.87 2.05
CA ILE A 151 -7.11 -2.00 2.59
C ILE A 151 -5.84 -2.84 2.76
N LYS A 152 -4.74 -2.40 2.14
CA LYS A 152 -3.42 -3.04 2.23
C LYS A 152 -2.47 -2.09 2.95
N VAL A 153 -1.72 -2.60 3.92
CA VAL A 153 -0.72 -1.82 4.67
C VAL A 153 0.66 -2.39 4.42
N TYR A 154 1.56 -1.52 3.97
CA TYR A 154 2.94 -1.83 3.64
C TYR A 154 3.90 -1.10 4.59
N CYS A 155 4.95 -1.78 5.03
CA CYS A 155 5.99 -1.21 5.88
C CYS A 155 7.38 -1.57 5.39
N THR A 156 8.37 -0.73 5.66
CA THR A 156 9.76 -1.18 5.66
C THR A 156 10.03 -2.00 6.94
N THR A 157 11.26 -2.42 7.16
CA THR A 157 11.69 -3.02 8.43
C THR A 157 11.65 -2.04 9.61
N SER A 158 11.55 -0.73 9.37
CA SER A 158 11.64 0.33 10.39
C SER A 158 10.37 1.18 10.58
N THR A 159 9.32 0.96 9.79
CA THR A 159 8.12 1.84 9.74
C THR A 159 6.81 1.13 10.10
N CYS A 160 6.91 -0.12 10.55
CA CYS A 160 5.91 -0.82 11.34
C CYS A 160 6.26 -0.62 12.82
#